data_AF-F6FIJ4-F1
#
_entry.id   AF-F6FIJ4-F1
#
_cell.length_a   1.000
_cell.length_b   1.000
_cell.length_c   1.000
_cell.angle_alpha   90.00
_cell.angle_beta   90.00
_cell.angle_gamma   90.00
#
_symmetry.space_group_name_H-M   'P 1'
#
loop_
_entity.id
_entity.type
_entity.pdbx_description
1 polymer ?
#
loop_
_entity_poly.entity_id
_entity_poly.type
_entity_poly.pdbx_seq_one_letter_code
_entity_poly.pdbx_strand_id
1 'polypeptide(L)'
;MTAVGACCGKVGINLTDQEFFFSNNVLKFSPNEKLLTKRYLYHFLLSQQEEIEGMRKGSSQPFVGQSALKRLKIPVPSLETQMKISETLDKFREIEREIEREISLRDKQYEYYRNYLITGSHGE
;
A
#
# COMPACT_ATOMS: atom_id res chain seq x y z
N MET A 1 -8.32 -0.42 3.72
CA MET A 1 -7.23 -0.74 4.67
C MET A 1 -7.60 -1.99 5.45
N THR A 2 -6.68 -2.92 5.60
CA THR A 2 -6.91 -4.13 6.40
C THR A 2 -6.95 -3.76 7.88
N ALA A 3 -8.05 -4.06 8.54
CA ALA A 3 -8.26 -3.75 9.95
C ALA A 3 -8.02 -4.94 10.88
N VAL A 4 -7.99 -6.18 10.37
CA VAL A 4 -7.78 -7.39 11.19
C VAL A 4 -6.83 -8.37 10.48
N GLY A 5 -5.94 -9.00 11.25
CA GLY A 5 -5.06 -10.09 10.80
C GLY A 5 -3.59 -9.70 10.66
N ALA A 6 -2.77 -10.58 10.07
CA ALA A 6 -1.33 -10.38 9.95
C ALA A 6 -0.97 -9.09 9.19
N CYS A 7 -1.72 -8.79 8.13
CA CYS A 7 -1.58 -7.59 7.31
C CYS A 7 -2.34 -6.36 7.86
N CYS A 8 -2.76 -6.37 9.12
CA CYS A 8 -3.46 -5.25 9.75
C CYS A 8 -2.63 -3.95 9.63
N GLY A 9 -3.29 -2.87 9.21
CA GLY A 9 -2.68 -1.56 8.95
C GLY A 9 -2.37 -1.29 7.47
N LYS A 10 -2.27 -2.33 6.62
CA LYS A 10 -1.96 -2.13 5.19
C LYS A 10 -3.05 -1.37 4.46
N VAL A 11 -2.64 -0.31 3.76
CA VAL A 11 -3.51 0.58 3.00
C VAL A 11 -3.41 0.25 1.51
N GLY A 12 -4.55 0.24 0.84
CA GLY A 12 -4.65 0.08 -0.61
C GLY A 12 -5.66 1.06 -1.18
N ILE A 13 -5.46 1.42 -2.44
CA ILE A 13 -6.37 2.27 -3.22
C ILE A 13 -6.86 1.48 -4.43
N ASN A 14 -8.15 1.59 -4.72
CA ASN A 14 -8.69 1.12 -5.98
C ASN A 14 -8.45 2.19 -7.06
N LEU A 15 -7.64 1.86 -8.06
CA LEU A 15 -7.31 2.73 -9.19
C LEU A 15 -8.14 2.41 -10.44
N THR A 16 -9.06 1.47 -10.36
CA THR A 16 -9.94 1.09 -11.48
C THR A 16 -11.37 1.56 -11.23
N ASP A 17 -12.15 1.63 -12.30
CA ASP A 17 -13.59 1.91 -12.22
C ASP A 17 -14.42 0.67 -11.84
N GLN A 18 -13.77 -0.42 -11.46
CA GLN A 18 -14.44 -1.66 -11.09
C GLN A 18 -14.83 -1.65 -9.62
N GLU A 19 -15.97 -2.26 -9.32
CA GLU A 19 -16.39 -2.51 -7.94
C GLU A 19 -15.66 -3.71 -7.35
N PHE A 20 -15.34 -3.63 -6.06
CA PHE A 20 -14.69 -4.70 -5.31
C PHE A 20 -15.53 -5.08 -4.10
N PHE A 21 -15.60 -6.39 -3.85
CA PHE A 21 -16.13 -6.92 -2.60
C PHE A 21 -15.04 -6.91 -1.53
N PHE A 22 -15.35 -6.34 -0.37
CA PHE A 22 -14.46 -6.32 0.77
C PHE A 22 -14.92 -7.36 1.80
N SER A 23 -13.98 -8.06 2.40
CA SER A 23 -14.27 -8.86 3.59
C SER A 23 -14.53 -7.95 4.80
N ASN A 24 -15.14 -8.51 5.84
CA ASN A 24 -15.41 -7.79 7.09
C ASN A 24 -14.15 -7.28 7.82
N ASN A 25 -12.97 -7.72 7.38
CA ASN A 25 -11.68 -7.33 7.94
C ASN A 25 -11.07 -6.11 7.24
N VAL A 26 -11.78 -5.46 6.32
CA VAL A 26 -11.30 -4.28 5.59
C VAL A 26 -12.15 -3.06 5.92
N LEU A 27 -11.49 -1.96 6.24
CA LEU A 27 -12.11 -0.65 6.37
C LEU A 27 -12.00 0.13 5.06
N LYS A 28 -13.14 0.63 4.60
CA LYS A 28 -13.26 1.51 3.43
C LYS A 28 -13.24 2.97 3.87
N PHE A 29 -12.39 3.77 3.23
CA PHE A 29 -12.41 5.22 3.35
C PHE A 29 -13.15 5.82 2.15
N SER A 30 -14.13 6.68 2.39
CA SER A 30 -14.92 7.37 1.37
C SER A 30 -14.89 8.88 1.63
N PRO A 31 -13.83 9.59 1.21
CA PRO A 31 -13.73 11.03 1.42
C PRO A 31 -14.72 11.81 0.56
N ASN A 32 -15.09 13.02 1.00
CA ASN A 32 -15.77 13.98 0.15
C ASN A 32 -14.74 14.58 -0.83
N GLU A 33 -14.83 14.22 -2.11
CA GLU A 33 -13.86 14.63 -3.13
C GLU A 33 -13.84 16.14 -3.41
N LYS A 34 -14.86 16.89 -2.98
CA LYS A 34 -14.84 18.36 -3.03
C LYS A 34 -13.85 18.98 -2.03
N LEU A 35 -13.42 18.22 -1.03
CA LEU A 35 -12.52 18.67 0.03
C LEU A 35 -11.21 17.89 0.04
N LEU A 36 -11.26 16.57 -0.18
CA LEU A 36 -10.13 15.68 -0.01
C LEU A 36 -10.12 14.62 -1.11
N THR A 37 -9.07 14.64 -1.93
CA THR A 37 -8.94 13.67 -3.03
C THR A 37 -8.57 12.28 -2.50
N LYS A 38 -9.07 11.23 -3.16
CA LYS A 38 -8.77 9.83 -2.81
C LYS A 38 -7.26 9.53 -2.86
N ARG A 39 -6.57 10.05 -3.88
CA ARG A 39 -5.12 9.85 -4.08
C ARG A 39 -4.30 10.50 -2.97
N TYR A 40 -4.62 11.74 -2.61
CA TYR A 40 -3.93 12.40 -1.50
C TYR A 40 -4.17 11.67 -0.18
N LEU A 41 -5.42 11.27 0.10
CA LEU A 41 -5.74 10.48 1.29
C LEU A 41 -4.96 9.17 1.33
N TYR A 42 -4.82 8.48 0.19
CA TYR A 42 -4.02 7.27 0.08
C TYR A 42 -2.55 7.50 0.46
N HIS A 43 -1.91 8.51 -0.14
CA HIS A 43 -0.52 8.86 0.16
C HIS A 43 -0.33 9.31 1.61
N PHE A 44 -1.27 10.08 2.16
CA PHE A 44 -1.25 10.48 3.57
C PHE A 44 -1.36 9.26 4.51
N LEU A 45 -2.26 8.32 4.24
CA LEU A 45 -2.37 7.11 5.06
C LEU A 45 -1.13 6.20 4.94
N LEU A 46 -0.41 6.27 3.82
CA LEU A 46 0.88 5.61 3.67
C LEU A 46 2.00 6.33 4.46
N SER A 47 1.96 7.65 4.60
CA SER A 47 2.93 8.36 5.45
C SER A 47 2.70 8.10 6.93
N GLN A 48 1.46 7.79 7.34
CA GLN A 48 1.11 7.49 8.73
C GLN A 48 1.21 6.01 9.10
N GLN A 49 1.93 5.17 8.34
CA GLN A 49 2.00 3.73 8.61
C GLN A 49 2.50 3.41 10.03
N GLU A 50 3.55 4.07 10.51
CA GLU A 50 4.05 3.86 11.88
C GLU A 50 2.99 4.21 12.94
N GLU A 51 2.26 5.29 12.74
CA GLU A 51 1.18 5.69 13.65
C GLU A 51 0.04 4.67 13.64
N ILE A 52 -0.35 4.19 12.46
CA ILE A 52 -1.38 3.16 12.27
C ILE A 52 -0.93 1.83 12.91
N GLU A 53 0.34 1.48 12.80
CA GLU A 53 0.93 0.31 13.45
C GLU A 53 0.89 0.43 14.97
N GLY A 54 1.20 1.62 15.51
CA GLY A 54 1.07 1.92 16.94
C GLY A 54 -0.38 1.84 17.47
N MET A 55 -1.39 1.95 16.58
CA MET A 55 -2.80 1.76 16.94
C MET A 55 -3.23 0.29 16.97
N ARG A 56 -2.40 -0.65 16.51
CA ARG A 56 -2.73 -2.08 16.49
C ARG A 56 -2.87 -2.62 17.90
N LYS A 57 -3.89 -3.44 18.11
CA LYS A 57 -4.17 -4.14 19.36
C LYS A 57 -4.28 -5.64 19.12
N GLY A 58 -3.99 -6.43 20.14
CA GLY A 58 -4.04 -7.89 20.06
C GLY A 58 -2.74 -8.49 19.53
N SER A 59 -2.25 -9.52 20.22
CA SER A 59 -0.98 -10.20 19.88
C SER A 59 -1.17 -11.19 18.74
N SER A 60 -2.00 -12.22 18.93
CA SER A 60 -2.17 -13.31 17.95
C SER A 60 -3.04 -12.90 16.75
N GLN A 61 -4.00 -12.00 16.97
CA GLN A 61 -4.83 -11.43 15.90
C GLN A 61 -4.83 -9.91 16.02
N PRO A 62 -3.89 -9.24 15.34
CA PRO A 62 -3.82 -7.78 15.37
C PRO A 62 -5.08 -7.17 14.78
N PHE A 63 -5.60 -6.11 15.41
CA PHE A 63 -6.69 -5.32 14.89
C PHE A 63 -6.50 -3.81 15.11
N VAL A 64 -7.04 -2.99 14.20
CA VAL A 64 -7.12 -1.53 14.33
C VAL A 64 -8.58 -1.13 14.37
N GLY A 65 -9.01 -0.54 15.48
CA GLY A 65 -10.38 -0.09 15.68
C GLY A 65 -10.69 1.19 14.90
N GLN A 66 -11.92 1.29 14.36
CA GLN A 66 -12.38 2.49 13.65
C GLN A 66 -12.27 3.77 14.50
N SER A 67 -12.51 3.66 15.81
CA SER A 67 -12.41 4.80 16.74
C SER A 67 -10.98 5.34 16.89
N ALA A 68 -9.96 4.51 16.71
CA ALA A 68 -8.57 4.95 16.71
C ALA A 68 -8.25 5.77 15.47
N LEU A 69 -8.66 5.28 14.30
CA LEU A 69 -8.46 5.95 13.02
C LEU A 69 -9.20 7.27 12.92
N LYS A 70 -10.38 7.39 13.54
CA LYS A 70 -11.13 8.66 13.58
C LYS A 70 -10.39 9.78 14.33
N ARG A 71 -9.34 9.48 15.10
CA ARG A 71 -8.50 10.48 15.77
C ARG A 71 -7.37 11.00 14.89
N LEU A 72 -7.08 10.35 13.75
CA LEU A 72 -6.09 10.83 12.80
C LEU A 72 -6.50 12.21 12.28
N LYS A 73 -5.63 13.20 12.47
CA LYS A 73 -5.84 14.55 11.94
C LYS A 73 -5.24 14.62 10.55
N ILE A 74 -6.10 14.78 9.55
CA ILE A 74 -5.69 14.85 8.16
C ILE A 74 -5.56 16.32 7.77
N PRO A 75 -4.38 16.81 7.35
CA PRO A 75 -4.24 18.14 6.80
C PRO A 75 -4.94 18.20 5.44
N VAL A 76 -5.81 19.20 5.26
CA VAL A 76 -6.60 19.41 4.04
C VAL A 76 -6.16 20.72 3.36
N PRO A 77 -5.05 20.71 2.61
CA PRO A 77 -4.64 21.87 1.82
C PRO A 77 -5.57 22.07 0.61
N SER A 78 -5.34 23.10 -0.21
CA SER A 78 -6.12 23.32 -1.44
C SER A 78 -6.08 22.10 -2.36
N LEU A 79 -7.16 21.88 -3.14
CA LEU A 79 -7.25 20.76 -4.07
C LEU A 79 -6.08 20.73 -5.07
N GLU A 80 -5.65 21.89 -5.56
CA GLU A 80 -4.49 22.01 -6.45
C GLU A 80 -3.21 21.49 -5.79
N THR A 81 -2.99 21.83 -4.52
CA THR A 81 -1.84 21.34 -3.75
C THR A 81 -1.91 19.84 -3.54
N GLN A 82 -3.10 19.32 -3.21
CA GLN A 82 -3.32 17.87 -3.06
C GLN A 82 -3.00 17.11 -4.34
N MET A 83 -3.39 17.65 -5.51
CA MET A 83 -3.09 17.06 -6.81
C MET A 83 -1.59 17.03 -7.10
N LYS A 84 -0.90 18.17 -6.94
CA LYS A 84 0.56 18.26 -7.15
C LYS A 84 1.34 17.28 -6.28
N ILE A 85 0.97 17.17 -4.99
CA ILE A 85 1.55 16.20 -4.07
C ILE A 85 1.30 14.76 -4.57
N SER A 86 0.05 14.44 -4.90
CA SER A 86 -0.33 13.10 -5.33
C SER A 86 0.39 12.68 -6.62
N GLU A 87 0.46 13.57 -7.61
CA GLU A 87 1.17 13.32 -8.88
C GLU A 87 2.65 13.05 -8.66
N THR A 88 3.29 13.81 -7.77
CA THR A 88 4.70 13.64 -7.45
C THR A 88 4.94 12.28 -6.78
N LEU A 89 4.13 11.92 -5.79
CA LEU A 89 4.26 10.66 -5.08
C LEU A 89 3.89 9.45 -5.93
N ASP A 90 2.92 9.59 -6.83
CA ASP A 90 2.56 8.53 -7.79
C ASP A 90 3.75 8.19 -8.70
N LYS A 91 4.49 9.19 -9.19
CA LYS A 91 5.70 8.98 -10.00
C LYS A 91 6.77 8.20 -9.23
N PHE A 92 7.02 8.54 -7.97
CA PHE A 92 7.97 7.79 -7.15
C PHE A 92 7.51 6.35 -6.91
N ARG A 93 6.21 6.13 -6.67
CA ARG A 93 5.65 4.78 -6.51
C ARG A 93 5.76 3.94 -7.77
N GLU A 94 5.62 4.55 -8.95
CA GLU A 94 5.81 3.85 -10.22
C GLU A 94 7.27 3.38 -10.38
N ILE A 95 8.22 4.27 -10.12
CA ILE A 95 9.65 3.96 -10.17
C ILE A 95 10.02 2.85 -9.16
N GLU A 96 9.50 2.93 -7.93
CA GLU A 96 9.73 1.90 -6.90
C GLU A 96 9.23 0.52 -7.36
N ARG A 97 8.01 0.45 -7.92
CA ARG A 97 7.46 -0.80 -8.45
C ARG A 97 8.27 -1.37 -9.62
N GLU A 98 8.77 -0.50 -10.49
CA GLU A 98 9.63 -0.91 -11.60
C GLU A 98 10.94 -1.51 -11.09
N ILE A 99 11.58 -0.86 -10.11
CA ILE A 99 12.81 -1.35 -9.48
C ILE A 99 12.57 -2.71 -8.79
N GLU A 100 11.51 -2.85 -8.00
CA GLU A 100 11.18 -4.12 -7.34
C GLU A 100 10.97 -5.27 -8.34
N ARG A 101 10.30 -4.96 -9.46
CA ARG A 101 10.09 -5.91 -10.56
C ARG A 101 11.41 -6.33 -11.19
N GLU A 102 12.28 -5.37 -11.49
CA GLU A 102 13.60 -5.65 -12.08
C GLU A 102 14.49 -6.47 -11.16
N ILE A 103 14.50 -6.19 -9.84
CA ILE A 103 15.22 -6.99 -8.86
C ILE A 103 14.71 -8.44 -8.87
N SER A 104 13.39 -8.64 -8.82
CA SER A 104 12.81 -9.99 -8.84
C SER A 104 13.14 -10.77 -10.12
N LEU A 105 13.16 -10.09 -11.27
CA LEU A 105 13.57 -10.70 -12.54
C LEU A 105 15.06 -11.06 -12.54
N ARG A 106 15.90 -10.18 -11.98
CA ARG A 106 17.35 -10.41 -11.88
C ARG A 106 17.68 -11.57 -10.94
N ASP A 107 16.96 -11.72 -9.84
CA ASP A 107 17.14 -12.83 -8.90
C ASP A 107 16.82 -14.17 -9.58
N LYS A 108 15.70 -14.25 -10.32
CA LYS A 108 15.35 -15.44 -11.11
C LYS A 108 16.39 -15.76 -12.18
N GLN A 109 16.91 -14.73 -12.85
CA GLN A 109 17.97 -14.89 -13.84
C GLN A 109 19.25 -15.42 -13.19
N TYR A 110 19.63 -14.88 -12.02
CA TYR A 110 20.78 -15.35 -11.26
C TYR A 110 20.62 -16.81 -10.82
N GLU A 111 19.46 -17.19 -10.28
CA GLU A 111 19.18 -18.57 -9.88
C GLU A 111 19.30 -19.54 -11.05
N TYR A 112 18.74 -19.17 -12.21
CA TYR A 112 18.84 -19.97 -13.43
C TYR A 112 20.30 -20.22 -13.82
N TYR A 113 21.11 -19.16 -13.95
CA TYR A 113 22.51 -19.31 -14.35
C TYR A 113 23.37 -19.98 -13.29
N ARG A 114 23.14 -19.70 -12.00
CA ARG A 114 23.81 -20.38 -10.89
C ARG A 114 23.58 -21.88 -10.96
N ASN A 115 22.33 -22.30 -11.13
CA ASN A 115 22.00 -23.73 -11.22
C ASN A 115 22.63 -24.34 -12.48
N TYR A 116 22.51 -23.68 -13.65
CA TYR A 116 23.11 -24.13 -14.90
C TYR A 116 24.63 -24.37 -14.79
N LEU A 117 25.37 -23.41 -14.22
CA LEU A 117 26.83 -23.50 -14.09
C LEU A 117 27.27 -24.58 -13.09
N ILE A 118 26.47 -24.86 -12.06
CA ILE A 118 26.80 -25.83 -11.01
C ILE A 118 26.41 -27.26 -11.42
N THR A 119 25.24 -27.46 -12.03
CA THR A 119 24.74 -28.80 -12.37
C THR A 119 25.14 -29.23 -13.79
N GLY A 120 25.58 -28.32 -14.65
CA GLY A 120 26.01 -28.61 -16.02
C GLY A 120 24.89 -29.09 -16.95
N SER A 121 23.64 -29.15 -16.46
CA SER A 121 22.47 -29.60 -17.19
C SER A 121 21.46 -28.46 -17.33
N HIS A 122 20.87 -28.34 -18.52
CA HIS A 122 19.57 -27.68 -18.63
C HIS A 122 18.59 -28.53 -17.82
N GLY A 123 17.88 -27.91 -16.88
CA GLY A 123 16.69 -28.55 -16.31
C GLY A 123 15.70 -28.78 -17.46
N GLU A 124 15.61 -30.03 -17.91
CA GLU A 124 14.38 -30.57 -18.51
C GLU A 124 13.33 -30.76 -17.41
#